data_AF-A0A4Z1AVQ8-F1
#
_entry.id   AF-A0A4Z1AVQ8-F1
#
_cell.length_a   1.000
_cell.length_b   1.000
_cell.length_c   1.000
_cell.angle_alpha   90.00
_cell.angle_beta   90.00
_cell.angle_gamma   90.00
#
_symmetry.space_group_name_H-M   'P 1'
#
loop_
_entity.id
_entity.type
_entity.pdbx_description
1 polymer ?
#
loop_
_entity_poly.entity_id
_entity_poly.type
_entity_poly.pdbx_seq_one_letter_code
_entity_poly.pdbx_strand_id
1 'polypeptide(L)'
;MSCNILIIQAKTKGRLRSTFCYFIKKSINSVNGTIFLNLPTEVLWGNGDKISYVYDASGVKLAKYVQKNLLSNAETTYYLNGFQYSQAAGKGNQSVLQFFPTAEGYVNVTGGTAFNYVYNYTDHFDS
;
A
#
# COMPACT_ATOMS: atom_id res chain seq x y z
N MET A 1 13.06 19.29 -4.03
CA MET A 1 12.37 18.00 -4.27
C MET A 1 13.39 17.06 -4.90
N SER A 2 13.75 15.98 -4.22
CA SER A 2 14.72 15.00 -4.69
C SER A 2 13.95 13.79 -5.19
N CYS A 3 13.92 13.62 -6.52
CA CYS A 3 13.36 12.46 -7.18
C CYS A 3 14.34 11.30 -7.10
N ASN A 4 13.89 10.14 -6.66
CA ASN A 4 14.65 8.90 -6.82
C ASN A 4 13.89 8.00 -7.81
N ILE A 5 14.52 7.66 -8.93
CA ILE A 5 14.04 6.61 -9.84
C ILE A 5 14.44 5.26 -9.25
N LEU A 6 13.46 4.42 -8.94
CA LEU A 6 13.69 3.02 -8.57
C LEU A 6 13.03 2.14 -9.63
N ILE A 7 13.85 1.38 -10.36
CA ILE A 7 13.39 0.44 -11.39
C ILE A 7 13.08 -0.89 -10.70
N ILE A 8 11.80 -1.24 -10.54
CA ILE A 8 11.38 -2.55 -10.05
C ILE A 8 10.85 -3.35 -11.23
N GLN A 9 11.47 -4.49 -11.53
CA GLN A 9 11.03 -5.42 -12.58
C GLN A 9 9.89 -6.29 -12.03
N ALA A 10 8.66 -6.09 -12.51
CA ALA A 10 7.55 -6.99 -12.21
C ALA A 10 7.53 -8.16 -13.21
N LYS A 11 7.61 -9.40 -12.73
CA LYS A 11 7.54 -10.61 -13.57
C LYS A 11 6.08 -11.06 -13.71
N THR A 12 5.44 -10.76 -14.83
CA THR A 12 4.18 -11.39 -15.22
C THR A 12 4.44 -12.45 -16.30
N LYS A 13 4.01 -13.69 -16.02
CA LYS A 13 3.95 -14.84 -16.95
C LYS A 13 5.07 -14.91 -18.01
N GLY A 14 6.30 -15.14 -17.56
CA GLY A 14 7.36 -15.70 -18.41
C GLY A 14 7.98 -14.78 -19.47
N ARG A 15 7.61 -13.50 -19.56
CA ARG A 15 8.22 -12.55 -20.50
C ARG A 15 8.64 -11.27 -19.78
N LEU A 16 9.95 -11.10 -19.57
CA LEU A 16 10.56 -9.87 -19.05
C LEU A 16 10.47 -8.77 -20.11
N ARG A 17 9.31 -8.16 -20.29
CA ARG A 17 9.18 -6.93 -21.09
C ARG A 17 8.12 -6.01 -20.49
N SER A 18 8.54 -5.21 -19.53
CA SER A 18 8.15 -3.80 -19.44
C SER A 18 9.04 -3.10 -18.42
N THR A 19 9.99 -2.31 -18.93
CA THR A 19 10.69 -1.32 -18.09
C THR A 19 9.69 -0.20 -17.85
N PHE A 20 8.98 -0.24 -16.73
CA PHE A 20 8.18 0.89 -16.30
C PHE A 20 9.06 1.83 -15.46
N CYS A 21 9.17 3.08 -15.89
CA CYS A 21 9.85 4.12 -15.12
C CYS A 21 8.84 4.69 -14.11
N TYR A 22 9.18 4.66 -12.82
CA TYR A 22 8.34 5.20 -11.75
C TYR A 22 8.98 6.40 -11.09
N PHE A 23 8.19 7.44 -10.85
CA PHE A 23 8.59 8.60 -10.05
C PHE A 23 8.13 8.40 -8.61
N ILE A 24 9.07 8.37 -7.66
CA ILE A 24 8.75 8.30 -6.24
C ILE A 24 8.99 9.66 -5.60
N LYS A 25 7.91 10.29 -5.11
CA LYS A 25 8.04 11.44 -4.21
C LYS A 25 8.28 10.94 -2.80
N LYS A 26 9.23 11.57 -2.13
CA LYS A 26 9.43 11.46 -0.69
C LYS A 26 9.19 12.83 -0.06
N SER A 27 8.76 12.85 1.19
CA SER A 27 8.67 14.11 1.93
C SER A 27 10.06 14.69 2.15
N ILE A 28 10.29 15.94 1.73
CA ILE A 28 11.55 16.66 1.92
C ILE A 28 11.19 18.11 2.19
N ASN A 29 11.17 18.53 3.45
CA ASN A 29 11.42 19.89 3.95
C ASN A 29 11.07 19.99 5.45
N SER A 30 12.02 20.47 6.25
CA SER A 30 11.90 20.68 7.70
C SER A 30 11.70 22.14 8.05
N VAL A 31 10.57 22.44 8.70
CA VAL A 31 10.40 23.68 9.48
C VAL A 31 9.66 23.29 10.76
N ASN A 32 10.40 23.28 11.88
CA ASN A 32 9.91 23.23 13.27
C ASN A 32 9.35 21.90 13.81
N GLY A 33 10.22 20.88 13.98
CA GLY A 33 10.08 19.90 15.06
C GLY A 33 9.32 18.59 14.80
N THR A 34 8.80 18.36 13.60
CA THR A 34 8.11 17.10 13.25
C THR A 34 9.08 16.10 12.61
N ILE A 35 9.06 14.84 13.02
CA ILE A 35 9.97 13.80 12.52
C ILE A 35 9.74 13.55 11.02
N PHE A 36 10.79 13.70 10.20
CA PHE A 36 10.74 13.52 8.75
C PHE A 36 11.12 12.11 8.36
N LEU A 37 10.15 11.19 8.37
CA LEU A 37 10.40 9.87 7.82
C LEU A 37 10.49 9.98 6.29
N ASN A 38 11.58 9.46 5.72
CA ASN A 38 11.90 9.40 4.29
C ASN A 38 10.95 8.43 3.53
N LEU A 39 9.65 8.57 3.75
CA LEU A 39 8.62 7.66 3.30
C LEU A 39 8.14 8.05 1.90
N PRO A 40 7.79 7.05 1.07
CA PRO A 40 7.22 7.29 -0.25
C PRO A 40 5.79 7.81 -0.10
N THR A 41 5.49 8.97 -0.66
CA THR A 41 4.17 9.60 -0.62
C THR A 41 3.39 9.36 -1.92
N GLU A 42 4.08 9.21 -3.04
CA GLU A 42 3.47 9.04 -4.35
C GLU A 42 4.35 8.14 -5.22
N VAL A 43 3.70 7.26 -5.97
CA VAL A 43 4.29 6.47 -7.07
C VAL A 43 3.47 6.79 -8.30
N LEU A 44 4.14 7.25 -9.37
CA LEU A 44 3.51 7.57 -10.65
C LEU A 44 4.05 6.66 -11.75
N TRP A 45 3.15 6.09 -12.54
CA TRP A 45 3.46 5.30 -13.73
C TRP A 45 3.40 6.20 -14.98
N GLY A 46 4.19 5.88 -16.00
CA GLY A 46 4.21 6.63 -17.27
C GLY A 46 2.88 6.63 -18.05
N ASN A 47 1.96 5.71 -17.73
CA ASN A 47 0.60 5.67 -18.30
C ASN A 47 -0.41 6.54 -17.53
N GLY A 48 0.02 7.26 -16.49
CA GLY A 48 -0.85 8.08 -15.65
C GLY A 48 -1.49 7.34 -14.46
N ASP A 49 -1.23 6.04 -14.28
CA ASP A 49 -1.59 5.37 -13.04
C ASP A 49 -0.81 5.97 -11.88
N LYS A 50 -1.44 6.03 -10.71
CA LYS A 50 -0.86 6.64 -9.52
C LYS A 50 -1.24 5.88 -8.27
N ILE A 51 -0.28 5.72 -7.37
CA ILE A 51 -0.54 5.33 -5.99
C ILE A 51 -0.10 6.46 -5.07
N SER A 52 -0.96 6.83 -4.12
CA SER A 52 -0.66 7.84 -3.11
C SER A 52 -0.81 7.24 -1.72
N TYR A 53 0.07 7.63 -0.80
CA TYR A 53 0.09 7.13 0.57
C TYR A 53 -0.06 8.27 1.56
N VAL A 54 -0.79 8.02 2.63
CA VAL A 54 -0.94 8.92 3.77
C VAL A 54 -0.38 8.23 5.00
N TYR A 55 0.40 8.97 5.78
CA TYR A 55 1.01 8.52 7.02
C TYR A 55 0.67 9.51 8.14
N ASP A 56 0.70 9.05 9.38
CA ASP A 56 0.66 9.94 10.55
C ASP A 56 2.03 10.60 10.79
N ALA A 57 2.10 11.48 11.80
CA ALA A 57 3.34 12.16 12.18
C ALA A 57 4.44 11.22 12.70
N SER A 58 4.07 10.00 13.11
CA SER A 58 4.97 8.94 13.57
C SER A 58 5.44 8.03 12.42
N GLY A 59 4.91 8.21 11.20
CA GLY A 59 5.25 7.41 10.03
C GLY A 59 4.43 6.13 9.84
N VAL A 60 3.38 5.93 10.65
CA VAL A 60 2.44 4.82 10.48
C VAL A 60 1.57 5.11 9.27
N LYS A 61 1.42 4.12 8.40
CA LYS A 61 0.58 4.25 7.19
C LYS A 61 -0.89 4.25 7.60
N LEU A 62 -1.63 5.25 7.16
CA LEU A 62 -3.07 5.42 7.41
C LEU A 62 -3.91 5.05 6.20
N ALA A 63 -3.45 5.39 4.98
CA ALA A 63 -4.20 5.13 3.77
C ALA A 63 -3.31 4.93 2.54
N LYS A 64 -3.86 4.21 1.55
CA LYS A 64 -3.34 4.05 0.20
C LYS A 64 -4.45 4.33 -0.80
N TYR A 65 -4.20 5.18 -1.78
CA TYR A 65 -5.11 5.49 -2.88
C TYR A 65 -4.51 4.98 -4.17
N VAL A 66 -5.24 4.16 -4.92
CA VAL A 66 -4.83 3.61 -6.21
C VAL A 66 -5.73 4.17 -7.28
N GLN A 67 -5.15 4.96 -8.17
CA GLN A 67 -5.82 5.56 -9.32
C GLN A 67 -5.31 4.87 -10.59
N LYS A 68 -6.23 4.37 -11.41
CA LYS A 68 -5.93 3.70 -12.68
C LYS A 68 -6.51 4.49 -13.85
N ASN A 69 -5.77 4.55 -14.96
CA ASN A 69 -6.14 5.15 -16.23
C ASN A 69 -6.67 6.59 -16.12
N LEU A 70 -6.12 7.39 -15.21
CA LEU A 70 -6.57 8.77 -14.95
C LEU A 70 -8.05 8.90 -14.54
N LEU A 71 -8.70 7.80 -14.14
CA LEU A 71 -10.09 7.83 -13.70
C LEU A 71 -10.22 8.62 -12.40
N SER A 72 -11.30 9.40 -12.28
CA SER A 72 -11.59 10.20 -11.08
C SER A 72 -11.79 9.36 -9.82
N ASN A 73 -12.18 8.10 -9.99
CA ASN A 73 -12.52 7.21 -8.88
C ASN A 73 -11.30 6.35 -8.51
N ALA A 74 -10.71 6.64 -7.35
CA ALA A 74 -9.61 5.84 -6.80
C ALA A 74 -10.14 4.69 -5.94
N GLU A 75 -9.46 3.55 -5.99
CA GLU A 75 -9.61 2.48 -4.99
C GLU A 75 -8.82 2.89 -3.75
N THR A 76 -9.44 2.86 -2.58
CA THR A 76 -8.78 3.26 -1.32
C THR A 76 -8.57 2.05 -0.43
N THR A 77 -7.45 2.01 0.28
CA THR A 77 -7.21 1.08 1.37
C THR A 77 -6.89 1.87 2.63
N TYR A 78 -7.69 1.70 3.67
CA TYR A 78 -7.45 2.29 4.99
C TYR A 78 -6.75 1.28 5.90
N TYR A 79 -5.82 1.78 6.69
CA TYR A 79 -5.04 1.01 7.65
C TYR A 79 -5.36 1.52 9.06
N LEU A 80 -5.99 0.69 9.87
CA LEU A 80 -6.46 1.05 11.21
C LEU A 80 -6.02 -0.04 12.19
N ASN A 81 -5.05 0.26 13.06
CA ASN A 81 -4.57 -0.67 14.10
C ASN A 81 -4.22 -2.08 13.56
N GLY A 82 -3.62 -2.15 12.36
CA GLY A 82 -3.28 -3.41 11.69
C GLY A 82 -4.38 -4.00 10.80
N PHE A 83 -5.63 -3.55 10.94
CA PHE A 83 -6.74 -3.91 10.05
C PHE A 83 -6.64 -3.13 8.75
N GLN A 84 -6.95 -3.80 7.64
CA GLN A 84 -7.01 -3.19 6.32
C GLN A 84 -8.42 -3.25 5.77
N TYR A 85 -8.93 -2.10 5.32
CA TYR A 85 -10.25 -1.99 4.71
C TYR A 85 -10.09 -1.47 3.28
N SER A 86 -10.69 -2.15 2.31
CA SER A 86 -10.75 -1.65 0.93
C SER A 86 -12.06 -0.92 0.68
N GLN A 87 -11.96 0.13 -0.13
CA GLN A 87 -13.09 0.87 -0.66
C GLN A 87 -12.95 0.86 -2.18
N ALA A 88 -13.90 0.22 -2.85
CA ALA A 88 -13.91 0.14 -4.30
C ALA A 88 -14.30 1.49 -4.91
N ALA A 89 -13.66 1.83 -6.02
CA ALA A 89 -13.98 3.00 -6.82
C ALA A 89 -15.48 3.02 -7.17
N GLY A 90 -16.16 4.13 -6.88
CA GLY A 90 -17.59 4.32 -7.22
C GLY A 90 -18.60 3.60 -6.32
N LYS A 91 -18.18 2.91 -5.23
CA LYS A 91 -19.09 2.26 -4.27
C LYS A 91 -19.39 3.09 -3.00
N GLY A 92 -19.28 4.42 -3.07
CA GLY A 92 -19.57 5.31 -1.94
C GLY A 92 -18.74 4.99 -0.68
N ASN A 93 -19.24 5.35 0.50
CA ASN A 93 -18.56 5.17 1.80
C ASN A 93 -18.60 3.72 2.35
N GLN A 94 -18.72 2.71 1.48
CA GLN A 94 -18.71 1.31 1.90
C GLN A 94 -17.27 0.79 1.94
N SER A 95 -16.76 0.60 3.16
CA SER A 95 -15.46 -0.02 3.41
C SER A 95 -15.65 -1.50 3.73
N VAL A 96 -14.91 -2.37 3.07
CA VAL A 96 -14.95 -3.83 3.25
C VAL A 96 -13.66 -4.27 3.91
N LEU A 97 -13.76 -5.01 5.01
CA LEU A 97 -12.58 -5.61 5.65
C LEU A 97 -11.88 -6.56 4.68
N GLN A 98 -10.56 -6.44 4.56
CA GLN A 98 -9.75 -7.28 3.68
C GLN A 98 -8.72 -8.09 4.45
N PHE A 99 -8.17 -7.53 5.51
CA PHE A 99 -7.06 -8.16 6.21
C PHE A 99 -7.00 -7.72 7.66
N PHE A 100 -6.59 -8.63 8.54
CA PHE A 100 -6.18 -8.29 9.90
C PHE A 100 -5.20 -9.33 10.47
N PRO A 101 -4.29 -8.94 11.38
CA PRO A 101 -3.35 -9.85 12.00
C PRO A 101 -4.00 -10.72 13.08
N THR A 102 -3.42 -11.88 13.35
CA THR A 102 -3.73 -12.77 14.48
C THR A 102 -2.45 -13.08 15.25
N ALA A 103 -2.56 -13.71 16.42
CA ALA A 103 -1.38 -14.08 17.22
C ALA A 103 -0.42 -15.03 16.47
N GLU A 104 -0.95 -15.88 15.59
CA GLU A 104 -0.21 -16.93 14.88
C GLU A 104 0.00 -16.62 13.39
N GLY A 105 -0.43 -15.46 12.92
CA GLY A 105 -0.37 -15.12 11.50
C GLY A 105 -1.34 -14.01 11.12
N TYR A 106 -2.20 -14.27 10.15
CA TYR A 106 -3.17 -13.29 9.67
C TYR A 106 -4.40 -13.91 9.02
N VAL A 107 -5.43 -13.09 8.84
CA VAL A 107 -6.65 -13.44 8.10
C VAL A 107 -6.78 -12.58 6.86
N ASN A 108 -7.07 -13.22 5.72
CA ASN A 108 -7.43 -12.57 4.46
C ASN A 108 -8.92 -12.80 4.17
N VAL A 109 -9.68 -11.72 4.09
CA VAL A 109 -11.12 -11.74 3.88
C VAL A 109 -11.43 -11.59 2.39
N THR A 110 -11.96 -12.65 1.78
CA THR A 110 -12.37 -12.68 0.38
C THR A 110 -13.88 -12.53 0.26
N GLY A 111 -14.35 -11.68 -0.67
CA GLY A 111 -15.78 -11.44 -0.88
C GLY A 111 -16.50 -10.78 0.31
N GLY A 112 -15.76 -10.31 1.32
CA GLY A 112 -16.32 -9.71 2.54
C GLY A 112 -16.92 -10.71 3.52
N THR A 113 -16.94 -12.01 3.21
CA THR A 113 -17.63 -13.04 4.00
C THR A 113 -16.79 -14.29 4.27
N ALA A 114 -15.81 -14.60 3.41
CA ALA A 114 -14.95 -15.76 3.59
C ALA A 114 -13.63 -15.36 4.25
N PHE A 115 -13.33 -15.99 5.38
CA PHE A 115 -12.14 -15.73 6.19
C PHE A 115 -11.09 -16.81 5.94
N ASN A 116 -10.00 -16.44 5.29
CA ASN A 116 -8.89 -17.34 5.01
C ASN A 116 -7.77 -17.10 6.03
N TYR A 117 -7.52 -18.10 6.87
CA TYR A 117 -6.49 -18.04 7.91
C TYR A 117 -5.16 -18.52 7.34
N VAL A 118 -4.11 -17.72 7.53
CA VAL A 118 -2.74 -18.07 7.18
C VAL A 118 -1.92 -18.05 8.45
N TYR A 119 -1.27 -19.18 8.74
CA TYR A 119 -0.46 -19.38 9.93
C TYR A 119 1.02 -19.29 9.56
N ASN A 120 1.77 -18.52 10.33
CA ASN A 120 3.20 -18.39 10.20
C ASN A 120 3.86 -19.19 11.33
N TYR A 121 4.31 -20.40 11.03
CA TYR A 121 5.10 -21.19 11.97
C TYR A 121 6.54 -20.69 11.93
N THR A 122 6.94 -20.01 13.00
CA THR A 122 8.36 -19.85 13.31
C THR A 122 8.73 -21.04 14.18
N ASP A 123 9.61 -21.90 13.69
CA ASP A 123 10.15 -22.95 14.52
C ASP A 123 10.91 -22.29 15.68
N HIS A 124 10.50 -22.59 16.90
CA HIS A 124 11.18 -22.09 18.11
C HIS A 124 12.37 -22.98 18.48
N PHE A 125 12.85 -23.84 17.57
CA PHE A 125 13.98 -24.73 17.79
C PHE A 125 15.32 -23.98 17.75
N ASP A 126 15.57 -23.19 18.78
CA ASP A 126 16.92 -22.91 19.27
C ASP A 126 17.00 -23.48 20.70
N SER A 127 17.56 -24.69 20.82
CA SER A 127 18.01 -25.28 22.10
C SER A 127 19.40 -24.78 22.45
#